data_AF-A0A7V3DWX6-F1
#
_entry.id   AF-A0A7V3DWX6-F1
#
_cell.length_a   1.000
_cell.length_b   1.000
_cell.length_c   1.000
_cell.angle_alpha   90.00
_cell.angle_beta   90.00
_cell.angle_gamma   90.00
#
_symmetry.space_group_name_H-M   'P 1'
#
loop_
_entity.id
_entity.type
_entity.pdbx_description
1 polymer ?
#
loop_
_entity_poly.entity_id
_entity_poly.type
_entity_poly.pdbx_seq_one_letter_code
_entity_poly.pdbx_strand_id
1 'polypeptide(L)'
;MIERVIEYCCRNRTLIIALFLGLTGYGVWVMMRTPVDAIPDLSENQVIVFTDWMGRSPQEIEDQITYPLSVNLQGLAGVKTIRSSSEFNFSMINIIFDDSVEFYFARTRVLERLSLASAFLPEGAVAYLAPDATALGQIFWYTIEGDGYDLGTLRAIQDWFVRYQLNSVSGVAQVGSVGGFPKEYQVDVTPERLRAYNVTLGQIWSALARGNSAVGGGVIQKGNAEYLIRGVGWLRGLEDIRATVITERGGVPIRVGDVATVQVGAEFRRSVLEKDGREV
;
A
#
# COMPACT_ATOMS: atom_id res chain seq x y z
N MET A 1 6.49 -36.50 -54.43
CA MET A 1 7.01 -36.21 -53.07
C MET A 1 5.99 -36.57 -51.99
N ILE A 2 4.75 -36.11 -52.09
CA ILE A 2 3.64 -36.47 -51.18
C ILE A 2 3.39 -37.99 -51.16
N GLU A 3 3.36 -38.63 -52.33
CA GLU A 3 3.16 -40.09 -52.46
C GLU A 3 4.22 -40.90 -51.67
N ARG A 4 5.48 -40.45 -51.67
CA ARG A 4 6.55 -41.11 -50.90
C ARG A 4 6.35 -41.01 -49.39
N VAL A 5 5.78 -39.92 -48.90
CA VAL A 5 5.45 -39.73 -47.48
C VAL A 5 4.29 -40.64 -47.09
N ILE A 6 3.24 -40.71 -47.91
CA ILE A 6 2.10 -41.59 -47.69
C ILE A 6 2.56 -43.07 -47.71
N GLU A 7 3.36 -43.45 -48.69
CA GLU A 7 3.93 -44.80 -48.79
C GLU A 7 4.77 -45.16 -47.56
N TYR A 8 5.60 -44.22 -47.07
CA TYR A 8 6.39 -44.40 -45.84
C TYR A 8 5.51 -44.58 -44.60
N CYS A 9 4.43 -43.79 -44.47
CA CYS A 9 3.47 -43.92 -43.37
C CYS A 9 2.74 -45.27 -43.41
N CYS A 10 2.30 -45.71 -44.60
CA CYS A 10 1.63 -46.99 -44.78
C CYS A 10 2.56 -48.18 -44.49
N ARG A 11 3.84 -48.09 -44.89
CA ARG A 11 4.84 -49.15 -44.65
C ARG A 11 5.23 -49.26 -43.18
N ASN A 12 5.23 -48.16 -42.43
CA ASN A 12 5.58 -48.10 -41.00
C ASN A 12 4.35 -47.93 -40.09
N ARG A 13 3.22 -48.56 -40.42
CA ARG A 13 1.92 -48.36 -39.75
C ARG A 13 1.96 -48.44 -38.22
N THR A 14 2.75 -49.35 -37.65
CA THR A 14 2.86 -49.53 -36.19
C THR A 14 3.55 -48.35 -35.52
N LEU A 15 4.63 -47.84 -36.14
CA LEU A 15 5.35 -46.66 -35.68
C LEU A 15 4.48 -45.41 -35.79
N ILE A 16 3.71 -45.27 -36.87
CA ILE A 16 2.78 -44.14 -37.05
C ILE A 16 1.65 -44.18 -36.01
N ILE A 17 1.06 -45.35 -35.73
CA ILE A 17 0.03 -45.49 -34.69
C ILE A 17 0.62 -45.19 -33.30
N ALA A 18 1.82 -45.69 -33.00
CA ALA A 18 2.48 -45.40 -31.73
C ALA A 18 2.78 -43.90 -31.58
N LEU A 19 3.25 -43.24 -32.64
CA LEU A 19 3.48 -41.80 -32.67
C LEU A 19 2.17 -41.01 -32.47
N PHE A 20 1.09 -41.42 -33.14
CA PHE A 20 -0.23 -40.81 -33.00
C PHE A 20 -0.72 -40.93 -31.56
N LEU A 21 -0.70 -42.13 -30.97
CA LEU A 21 -1.11 -42.35 -29.58
C LEU A 21 -0.23 -41.56 -28.60
N GLY A 22 1.08 -41.48 -28.85
CA GLY A 22 1.99 -40.65 -28.06
C GLY A 22 1.64 -39.16 -28.15
N LEU A 23 1.37 -38.66 -29.35
CA LEU A 23 0.98 -37.27 -29.58
C LEU A 23 -0.39 -36.95 -28.97
N THR A 24 -1.37 -37.85 -29.08
CA THR A 24 -2.67 -37.72 -28.44
C THR A 24 -2.55 -37.73 -26.93
N GLY A 25 -1.78 -38.65 -26.36
CA GLY A 25 -1.52 -38.71 -24.92
C GLY A 25 -0.83 -37.44 -24.40
N TYR A 26 0.18 -36.95 -25.14
CA TYR A 26 0.83 -35.68 -24.83
C TYR A 26 -0.12 -34.48 -24.96
N GLY A 27 -0.95 -34.45 -26.01
CA GLY A 27 -1.95 -33.40 -26.22
C GLY A 27 -2.99 -33.36 -25.10
N VAL A 28 -3.50 -34.52 -24.67
CA VAL A 28 -4.40 -34.63 -23.51
C VAL A 28 -3.71 -34.18 -22.24
N TRP A 29 -2.44 -34.55 -22.02
CA TRP A 29 -1.65 -34.10 -20.88
C TRP A 29 -1.44 -32.58 -20.85
N VAL A 30 -1.14 -31.95 -22.00
CA VAL A 30 -1.01 -30.49 -22.13
C VAL A 30 -2.36 -29.80 -21.90
N MET A 31 -3.43 -30.32 -22.51
CA MET A 31 -4.78 -29.76 -22.38
C MET A 31 -5.24 -29.72 -20.91
N MET A 32 -4.94 -30.77 -20.14
CA MET A 32 -5.28 -30.82 -18.71
C MET A 32 -4.42 -29.90 -17.82
N ARG A 33 -3.29 -29.38 -18.33
CA ARG A 33 -2.35 -28.53 -17.57
C ARG A 33 -2.29 -27.08 -18.05
N THR A 34 -2.98 -26.76 -19.15
CA THR A 34 -3.00 -25.40 -19.68
C THR A 34 -3.82 -24.52 -18.74
N PRO A 35 -3.29 -23.39 -18.26
CA PRO A 35 -4.05 -22.44 -17.46
C PRO A 35 -5.30 -21.98 -18.21
N VAL A 36 -6.41 -21.87 -17.50
CA VAL A 36 -7.69 -21.41 -18.06
C VAL A 36 -8.10 -20.15 -17.29
N ASP A 37 -8.58 -19.17 -18.04
CA ASP A 37 -9.23 -17.98 -17.50
C ASP A 37 -10.60 -17.80 -18.17
N ALA A 38 -11.52 -17.09 -17.54
CA ALA A 38 -12.86 -16.85 -18.06
C ALA A 38 -12.84 -15.92 -19.28
N ILE A 39 -11.91 -14.96 -19.31
CA ILE A 39 -11.72 -13.99 -20.38
C ILE A 39 -10.22 -13.79 -20.64
N PRO A 40 -9.81 -13.44 -21.88
CA PRO A 40 -8.44 -13.02 -22.12
C PRO A 40 -8.14 -11.70 -21.39
N ASP A 41 -6.87 -11.49 -21.06
CA ASP A 41 -6.42 -10.21 -20.53
C ASP A 41 -6.53 -9.12 -21.61
N LEU A 42 -7.31 -8.08 -21.31
CA LEU A 42 -7.55 -6.91 -22.17
C LEU A 42 -6.98 -5.62 -21.56
N SER A 43 -6.18 -5.74 -20.51
CA SER A 43 -5.64 -4.58 -19.80
C SER A 43 -4.55 -3.86 -20.59
N GLU A 44 -4.50 -2.53 -20.46
CA GLU A 44 -3.40 -1.73 -20.99
C GLU A 44 -2.14 -2.01 -20.15
N ASN A 45 -0.97 -2.11 -20.81
CA ASN A 45 0.32 -2.17 -20.14
C ASN A 45 0.60 -0.84 -19.43
N GLN A 46 0.23 -0.75 -18.16
CA GLN A 46 0.25 0.49 -17.41
C GLN A 46 1.01 0.36 -16.09
N VAL A 47 1.72 1.40 -15.74
CA VAL A 47 2.39 1.55 -14.45
C VAL A 47 1.79 2.76 -13.74
N ILE A 48 1.25 2.53 -12.55
CA ILE A 48 0.61 3.60 -11.76
C ILE A 48 1.58 4.07 -10.69
N VAL A 49 1.71 5.39 -10.56
CA VAL A 49 2.46 6.07 -9.51
C VAL A 49 1.48 6.84 -8.64
N PHE A 50 1.52 6.58 -7.33
CA PHE A 50 0.84 7.40 -6.34
C PHE A 50 1.85 8.35 -5.71
N THR A 51 1.43 9.56 -5.40
CA THR A 51 2.20 10.48 -4.57
C THR A 51 1.31 11.10 -3.51
N ASP A 52 1.55 10.75 -2.25
CA ASP A 52 0.77 11.26 -1.13
C ASP A 52 1.38 12.58 -0.61
N TRP A 53 0.53 13.59 -0.44
CA TRP A 53 0.88 14.89 0.15
C TRP A 53 -0.32 15.49 0.90
N MET A 54 -0.43 15.12 2.18
CA MET A 54 -1.61 15.37 3.01
C MET A 54 -1.87 16.86 3.28
N GLY A 55 -3.14 17.24 3.31
CA GLY A 55 -3.63 18.58 3.65
C GLY A 55 -3.58 19.58 2.50
N ARG A 56 -3.52 19.12 1.25
CA ARG A 56 -3.30 19.94 0.06
C ARG A 56 -4.46 19.88 -0.91
N SER A 57 -4.78 21.03 -1.49
CA SER A 57 -5.84 21.15 -2.49
C SER A 57 -5.45 20.48 -3.82
N PRO A 58 -6.42 20.04 -4.64
CA PRO A 58 -6.15 19.49 -5.98
C PRO A 58 -5.27 20.38 -6.85
N GLN A 59 -5.42 21.71 -6.76
CA GLN A 59 -4.61 22.66 -7.52
C GLN A 59 -3.14 22.67 -7.05
N GLU A 60 -2.89 22.67 -5.74
CA GLU A 60 -1.52 22.58 -5.21
C GLU A 60 -0.85 21.25 -5.60
N ILE A 61 -1.62 20.15 -5.57
CA ILE A 61 -1.16 18.83 -5.99
C ILE A 61 -0.79 18.85 -7.48
N GLU A 62 -1.64 19.45 -8.33
CA GLU A 62 -1.36 19.58 -9.75
C GLU A 62 -0.05 20.35 -10.00
N ASP A 63 0.06 21.55 -9.43
CA ASP A 63 1.17 22.47 -9.71
C ASP A 63 2.51 21.97 -9.16
N GLN A 64 2.51 21.32 -7.98
CA GLN A 64 3.74 20.95 -7.26
C GLN A 64 4.14 19.48 -7.43
N ILE A 65 3.20 18.60 -7.78
CA ILE A 65 3.45 17.15 -7.85
C ILE A 65 3.11 16.61 -9.22
N THR A 66 1.83 16.64 -9.61
CA THR A 66 1.34 15.89 -10.76
C THR A 66 1.95 16.41 -12.06
N TYR A 67 1.93 17.72 -12.28
CA TYR A 67 2.49 18.34 -13.47
C TYR A 67 4.00 18.11 -13.61
N PRO A 68 4.87 18.45 -12.63
CA PRO A 68 6.31 18.24 -12.78
C PRO A 68 6.66 16.74 -12.90
N LEU A 69 5.94 15.86 -12.20
CA LEU A 69 6.21 14.43 -12.25
C LEU A 69 5.79 13.81 -13.59
N SER A 70 4.61 14.16 -14.10
CA SER A 70 4.11 13.66 -15.39
C SER A 70 5.00 14.10 -16.56
N VAL A 71 5.43 15.36 -16.60
CA VAL A 71 6.37 15.86 -17.62
C VAL A 71 7.70 15.10 -17.59
N ASN A 72 8.22 14.80 -16.38
CA ASN A 72 9.44 14.02 -16.25
C ASN A 72 9.27 12.56 -16.73
N LEU A 73 8.12 11.96 -16.45
CA LEU A 73 7.80 10.59 -16.83
C LEU A 73 7.47 10.45 -18.33
N GLN A 74 6.99 11.51 -18.99
CA GLN A 74 6.63 11.50 -20.40
C GLN A 74 7.82 11.18 -21.33
N GLY A 75 9.04 11.51 -20.90
CA GLY A 75 10.25 11.22 -21.67
C GLY A 75 10.75 9.78 -21.59
N LEU A 76 10.07 8.89 -20.87
CA LEU A 76 10.47 7.47 -20.78
C LEU A 76 10.23 6.76 -22.12
N ALA A 77 11.19 5.91 -22.50
CA ALA A 77 11.10 5.14 -23.74
C ALA A 77 9.91 4.17 -23.71
N GLY A 78 9.13 4.15 -24.79
CA GLY A 78 7.96 3.28 -24.95
C GLY A 78 6.71 3.75 -24.22
N VAL A 79 6.69 4.98 -23.67
CA VAL A 79 5.47 5.60 -23.16
C VAL A 79 4.59 6.03 -24.34
N LYS A 80 3.38 5.47 -24.37
CA LYS A 80 2.34 5.81 -25.34
C LYS A 80 1.56 7.04 -24.90
N THR A 81 1.13 7.06 -23.64
CA THR A 81 0.39 8.19 -23.07
C THR A 81 0.51 8.21 -21.55
N ILE A 82 0.30 9.38 -20.95
CA ILE A 82 0.22 9.55 -19.49
C ILE A 82 -1.14 10.17 -19.18
N ARG A 83 -1.85 9.56 -18.24
CA ARG A 83 -3.10 10.07 -17.69
C ARG A 83 -2.90 10.33 -16.21
N SER A 84 -3.19 11.53 -15.74
CA SER A 84 -3.03 11.89 -14.34
C SER A 84 -4.31 12.42 -13.73
N SER A 85 -4.47 12.22 -12.43
CA SER A 85 -5.50 12.85 -11.61
C SER A 85 -4.86 13.47 -10.37
N SER A 86 -5.30 14.68 -10.06
CA SER A 86 -4.89 15.46 -8.90
C SER A 86 -6.07 15.57 -7.96
N GLU A 87 -5.97 14.91 -6.82
CA GLU A 87 -7.06 14.79 -5.84
C GLU A 87 -6.66 15.44 -4.52
N PHE A 88 -7.63 15.66 -3.64
CA PHE A 88 -7.31 16.13 -2.29
C PHE A 88 -6.34 15.14 -1.60
N ASN A 89 -5.19 15.65 -1.16
CA ASN A 89 -4.06 14.93 -0.55
C ASN A 89 -3.19 14.02 -1.41
N PHE A 90 -3.51 13.72 -2.68
CA PHE A 90 -2.66 12.80 -3.46
C PHE A 90 -2.75 13.01 -4.96
N SER A 91 -1.68 12.62 -5.64
CA SER A 91 -1.58 12.52 -7.08
C SER A 91 -1.62 11.06 -7.52
N MET A 92 -2.32 10.75 -8.61
CA MET A 92 -2.29 9.46 -9.27
C MET A 92 -1.90 9.64 -10.74
N ILE A 93 -0.79 9.04 -11.16
CA ILE A 93 -0.28 9.10 -12.53
C ILE A 93 -0.26 7.70 -13.13
N ASN A 94 -1.03 7.49 -14.19
CA ASN A 94 -1.09 6.26 -14.96
C ASN A 94 -0.23 6.44 -16.21
N ILE A 95 0.86 5.68 -16.28
CA ILE A 95 1.82 5.71 -17.38
C ILE A 95 1.51 4.49 -18.26
N ILE A 96 0.99 4.73 -19.45
CA ILE A 96 0.60 3.66 -20.39
C ILE A 96 1.72 3.50 -21.41
N PHE A 97 2.26 2.28 -21.49
CA PHE A 97 3.32 1.90 -22.40
C PHE A 97 2.77 1.27 -23.68
N ASP A 98 3.58 1.21 -24.73
CA ASP A 98 3.29 0.39 -25.89
C ASP A 98 3.25 -1.11 -25.51
N ASP A 99 2.36 -1.87 -26.15
CA ASP A 99 2.13 -3.30 -25.85
C ASP A 99 3.38 -4.17 -26.06
N SER A 100 4.36 -3.69 -26.84
CA SER A 100 5.63 -4.38 -27.09
C SER A 100 6.64 -4.25 -25.94
N VAL A 101 6.40 -3.33 -25.00
CA VAL A 101 7.26 -3.10 -23.85
C VAL A 101 6.97 -4.15 -22.78
N GLU A 102 8.01 -4.84 -22.29
CA GLU A 102 7.84 -5.78 -21.19
C GLU A 102 7.48 -5.03 -19.89
N PHE A 103 6.51 -5.55 -19.14
CA PHE A 103 5.90 -4.85 -18.01
C PHE A 103 6.88 -4.57 -16.87
N TYR A 104 7.72 -5.54 -16.47
CA TYR A 104 8.69 -5.32 -15.41
C TYR A 104 9.82 -4.37 -15.84
N PHE A 105 10.18 -4.36 -17.12
CA PHE A 105 11.06 -3.35 -17.69
C PHE A 105 10.45 -1.95 -17.57
N ALA A 106 9.17 -1.78 -17.94
CA ALA A 106 8.46 -0.51 -17.78
C ALA A 106 8.48 -0.05 -16.31
N ARG A 107 8.14 -0.93 -15.36
CA ARG A 107 8.20 -0.62 -13.92
C ARG A 107 9.58 -0.20 -13.45
N THR A 108 10.63 -0.88 -13.92
CA THR A 108 12.02 -0.55 -13.58
C THR A 108 12.42 0.83 -14.09
N ARG A 109 11.99 1.20 -15.31
CA ARG A 109 12.24 2.53 -15.87
C ARG A 109 11.51 3.64 -15.13
N VAL A 110 10.28 3.38 -14.69
CA VAL A 110 9.55 4.31 -13.83
C VAL A 110 10.27 4.47 -12.50
N LEU A 111 10.70 3.39 -11.84
CA LEU A 111 11.46 3.46 -10.57
C LEU A 111 12.76 4.26 -10.70
N GLU A 112 13.50 4.05 -11.80
CA GLU A 112 14.71 4.84 -12.10
C GLU A 112 14.39 6.34 -12.12
N ARG A 113 13.30 6.74 -12.78
CA ARG A 113 12.88 8.13 -12.83
C ARG A 113 12.37 8.66 -11.49
N LEU A 114 11.63 7.85 -10.74
CA LEU A 114 11.11 8.22 -9.41
C LEU A 114 12.24 8.44 -8.40
N SER A 115 13.36 7.73 -8.52
CA SER A 115 14.54 7.93 -7.66
C SER A 115 15.10 9.36 -7.74
N LEU A 116 14.88 10.04 -8.86
CA LEU A 116 15.27 11.44 -9.08
C LEU A 116 14.17 12.42 -8.66
N ALA A 117 12.94 11.95 -8.41
CA ALA A 117 11.80 12.80 -8.13
C ALA A 117 11.91 13.52 -6.77
N SER A 118 12.58 12.89 -5.80
CA SER A 118 12.83 13.49 -4.47
C SER A 118 13.57 14.84 -4.52
N ALA A 119 14.25 15.16 -5.63
CA ALA A 119 14.95 16.44 -5.79
C ALA A 119 14.02 17.63 -6.04
N PHE A 120 12.80 17.40 -6.55
CA PHE A 120 11.86 18.46 -6.90
C PHE A 120 10.48 18.30 -6.25
N LEU A 121 10.17 17.14 -5.67
CA LEU A 121 8.96 16.96 -4.89
C LEU A 121 9.03 17.77 -3.58
N PRO A 122 7.92 18.38 -3.13
CA PRO A 122 7.85 19.08 -1.86
C PRO A 122 8.21 18.20 -0.65
N GLU A 123 8.65 18.82 0.44
CA GLU A 123 8.89 18.13 1.70
C GLU A 123 7.60 17.41 2.18
N GLY A 124 7.75 16.14 2.55
CA GLY A 124 6.65 15.29 2.97
C GLY A 124 5.84 14.64 1.84
N ALA A 125 6.12 14.96 0.56
CA ALA A 125 5.53 14.24 -0.57
C ALA A 125 6.30 12.93 -0.84
N VAL A 126 5.58 11.81 -0.88
CA VAL A 126 6.19 10.48 -1.09
C VAL A 126 5.59 9.82 -2.33
N ALA A 127 6.40 9.70 -3.39
CA ALA A 127 6.01 9.00 -4.62
C ALA A 127 6.37 7.52 -4.53
N TYR A 128 5.43 6.64 -4.89
CA TYR A 128 5.63 5.19 -4.90
C TYR A 128 4.86 4.52 -6.04
N LEU A 129 5.33 3.34 -6.45
CA LEU A 129 4.63 2.51 -7.42
C LEU A 129 3.41 1.85 -6.77
N ALA A 130 2.29 1.88 -7.48
CA ALA A 130 1.16 1.04 -7.18
C ALA A 130 1.53 -0.46 -7.35
N PRO A 131 0.72 -1.37 -6.79
CA PRO A 131 0.90 -2.80 -6.93
C PRO A 131 0.98 -3.28 -8.38
N ASP A 132 1.46 -4.50 -8.54
CA ASP A 132 1.47 -5.24 -9.80
C ASP A 132 0.07 -5.81 -10.09
N ALA A 133 -0.90 -4.93 -10.33
CA ALA A 133 -2.27 -5.32 -10.62
C ALA A 133 -2.95 -4.29 -11.54
N THR A 134 -3.95 -4.75 -12.28
CA THR A 134 -4.78 -3.91 -13.16
C THR A 134 -6.21 -3.82 -12.61
N ALA A 135 -7.07 -3.03 -13.25
CA ALA A 135 -8.49 -2.97 -12.90
C ALA A 135 -9.20 -4.34 -12.98
N LEU A 136 -8.70 -5.26 -13.83
CA LEU A 136 -9.21 -6.63 -13.94
C LEU A 136 -8.66 -7.56 -12.84
N GLY A 137 -7.65 -7.13 -12.07
CA GLY A 137 -7.04 -7.90 -10.99
C GLY A 137 -7.89 -8.05 -9.72
N GLN A 138 -9.15 -7.61 -9.75
CA GLN A 138 -10.09 -7.74 -8.65
C GLN A 138 -10.76 -9.13 -8.65
N ILE A 139 -10.00 -10.15 -8.25
CA ILE A 139 -10.41 -11.56 -8.37
C ILE A 139 -11.35 -12.02 -7.25
N PHE A 140 -11.08 -11.63 -6.01
CA PHE A 140 -11.82 -12.13 -4.85
C PHE A 140 -12.20 -11.01 -3.88
N TRP A 141 -13.49 -10.81 -3.71
CA TRP A 141 -14.07 -9.87 -2.76
C TRP A 141 -14.64 -10.63 -1.57
N TYR A 142 -14.36 -10.14 -0.37
CA TYR A 142 -14.91 -10.66 0.87
C TYR A 142 -15.22 -9.54 1.85
N THR A 143 -15.97 -9.88 2.90
CA THR A 143 -16.34 -9.00 3.99
C THR A 143 -15.96 -9.68 5.30
N ILE A 144 -15.50 -8.91 6.28
CA ILE A 144 -15.26 -9.42 7.64
C ILE A 144 -16.42 -8.94 8.51
N GLU A 145 -17.22 -9.89 8.98
CA GLU A 145 -18.39 -9.63 9.80
C GLU A 145 -18.27 -10.40 11.12
N GLY A 146 -18.79 -9.82 12.21
CA GLY A 146 -18.79 -10.47 13.51
C GLY A 146 -19.70 -9.75 14.50
N ASP A 147 -20.66 -10.47 15.06
CA ASP A 147 -21.57 -9.93 16.07
C ASP A 147 -20.81 -9.49 17.33
N GLY A 148 -21.08 -8.27 17.79
CA GLY A 148 -20.43 -7.70 18.99
C GLY A 148 -19.08 -7.04 18.75
N TYR A 149 -18.58 -7.01 17.51
CA TYR A 149 -17.37 -6.26 17.13
C TYR A 149 -17.73 -4.94 16.45
N ASP A 150 -16.98 -3.89 16.76
CA ASP A 150 -17.07 -2.61 16.07
C ASP A 150 -16.29 -2.64 14.75
N LEU A 151 -16.67 -1.78 13.81
CA LEU A 151 -16.02 -1.64 12.50
C LEU A 151 -14.52 -1.33 12.61
N GLY A 152 -14.09 -0.72 13.72
CA GLY A 152 -12.67 -0.47 13.95
C GLY A 152 -11.88 -1.71 14.34
N THR A 153 -12.48 -2.62 15.10
CA THR A 153 -11.85 -3.91 15.41
C THR A 153 -11.86 -4.82 14.19
N LEU A 154 -12.95 -4.86 13.42
CA LEU A 154 -13.01 -5.61 12.16
C LEU A 154 -11.97 -5.11 11.15
N ARG A 155 -11.83 -3.78 11.01
CA ARG A 155 -10.77 -3.16 10.19
C ARG A 155 -9.37 -3.53 10.67
N ALA A 156 -9.14 -3.58 11.99
CA ALA A 156 -7.85 -4.00 12.53
C ALA A 156 -7.55 -5.48 12.23
N ILE A 157 -8.55 -6.36 12.32
CA ILE A 157 -8.40 -7.77 11.94
C ILE A 157 -8.05 -7.90 10.46
N GLN A 158 -8.72 -7.12 9.60
CA GLN A 158 -8.40 -7.07 8.17
C GLN A 158 -6.94 -6.66 7.94
N ASP A 159 -6.54 -5.51 8.44
CA ASP A 159 -5.26 -4.90 8.11
C ASP A 159 -4.06 -5.63 8.75
N TRP A 160 -4.24 -6.19 9.95
CA TRP A 160 -3.15 -6.75 10.75
C TRP A 160 -3.12 -8.26 10.81
N PHE A 161 -4.15 -8.96 10.31
CA PHE A 161 -4.18 -10.41 10.29
C PHE A 161 -4.51 -10.95 8.89
N VAL A 162 -5.73 -10.72 8.39
CA VAL A 162 -6.23 -11.37 7.17
C VAL A 162 -5.42 -10.97 5.93
N ARG A 163 -5.12 -9.67 5.78
CA ARG A 163 -4.32 -9.14 4.67
C ARG A 163 -2.98 -9.84 4.53
N TYR A 164 -2.27 -10.11 5.62
CA TYR A 164 -0.96 -10.78 5.56
C TYR A 164 -1.06 -12.24 5.16
N GLN A 165 -2.10 -12.96 5.63
CA GLN A 165 -2.32 -14.35 5.24
C GLN A 165 -2.61 -14.46 3.75
N LEU A 166 -3.49 -13.59 3.22
CA LEU A 166 -3.86 -13.62 1.81
C LEU A 166 -2.76 -13.12 0.89
N ASN A 167 -1.97 -12.11 1.28
CA ASN A 167 -0.79 -11.67 0.52
C ASN A 167 0.30 -12.75 0.41
N SER A 168 0.30 -13.77 1.28
CA SER A 168 1.26 -14.87 1.22
C SER A 168 0.90 -15.93 0.16
N VAL A 169 -0.31 -15.87 -0.41
CA VAL A 169 -0.78 -16.82 -1.42
C VAL A 169 -0.10 -16.53 -2.76
N SER A 170 0.44 -17.58 -3.39
CA SER A 170 1.09 -17.46 -4.70
C SER A 170 0.15 -16.88 -5.75
N GLY A 171 0.61 -15.87 -6.49
CA GLY A 171 -0.17 -15.17 -7.53
C GLY A 171 -0.97 -13.97 -7.01
N VAL A 172 -1.00 -13.72 -5.69
CA VAL A 172 -1.64 -12.53 -5.13
C VAL A 172 -0.64 -11.37 -5.12
N ALA A 173 -0.91 -10.33 -5.91
CA ALA A 173 -0.10 -9.12 -5.94
C ALA A 173 -0.35 -8.20 -4.73
N GLN A 174 -1.63 -8.03 -4.34
CA GLN A 174 -2.02 -7.24 -3.18
C GLN A 174 -3.43 -7.62 -2.70
N VAL A 175 -3.63 -7.51 -1.39
CA VAL A 175 -4.94 -7.50 -0.72
C VAL A 175 -5.20 -6.09 -0.20
N GLY A 176 -6.10 -5.38 -0.87
CA GLY A 176 -6.56 -4.05 -0.48
C GLY A 176 -7.64 -4.11 0.61
N SER A 177 -7.72 -3.06 1.41
CA SER A 177 -8.76 -2.89 2.43
C SER A 177 -9.68 -1.75 2.03
N VAL A 178 -10.98 -1.97 2.09
CA VAL A 178 -12.03 -1.02 1.74
C VAL A 178 -13.05 -0.95 2.89
N GLY A 179 -13.60 0.24 3.17
CA GLY A 179 -14.52 0.43 4.30
C GLY A 179 -13.86 0.27 5.68
N GLY A 180 -14.67 0.00 6.71
CA GLY A 180 -14.21 -0.09 8.09
C GLY A 180 -13.71 1.23 8.71
N PHE A 181 -13.33 1.18 9.99
CA PHE A 181 -12.96 2.37 10.77
C PHE A 181 -11.49 2.28 11.26
N PRO A 182 -10.50 2.75 10.48
CA PRO A 182 -9.12 2.76 10.93
C PRO A 182 -9.00 3.49 12.28
N LYS A 183 -8.48 2.80 13.30
CA LYS A 183 -8.39 3.34 14.66
C LYS A 183 -7.33 4.45 14.70
N GLU A 184 -7.73 5.62 15.16
CA GLU A 184 -6.87 6.79 15.33
C GLU A 184 -6.91 7.29 16.77
N TYR A 185 -5.75 7.61 17.34
CA TYR A 185 -5.65 8.30 18.62
C TYR A 185 -5.74 9.81 18.38
N GLN A 186 -6.85 10.40 18.79
CA GLN A 186 -7.15 11.81 18.54
C GLN A 186 -6.87 12.64 19.78
N VAL A 187 -6.18 13.77 19.58
CA VAL A 187 -5.83 14.75 20.61
C VAL A 187 -6.57 16.05 20.30
N ASP A 188 -7.77 16.17 20.84
CA ASP A 188 -8.68 17.29 20.60
C ASP A 188 -8.34 18.44 21.54
N VAL A 189 -7.56 19.39 21.03
CA VAL A 189 -7.09 20.55 21.79
C VAL A 189 -8.23 21.53 22.07
N THR A 190 -8.26 22.10 23.28
CA THR A 190 -9.24 23.14 23.65
C THR A 190 -8.57 24.52 23.60
N PRO A 191 -8.94 25.43 22.66
CA PRO A 191 -8.27 26.71 22.49
C PRO A 191 -8.23 27.59 23.75
N GLU A 192 -9.25 27.52 24.60
CA GLU A 192 -9.33 28.23 25.88
C GLU A 192 -8.25 27.73 26.85
N ARG A 193 -8.05 26.41 26.92
CA ARG A 193 -7.04 25.79 27.79
C ARG A 193 -5.63 26.08 27.29
N LEU A 194 -5.40 26.05 25.98
CA LEU A 194 -4.12 26.46 25.39
C LEU A 194 -3.73 27.88 25.81
N ARG A 195 -4.68 28.82 25.76
CA ARG A 195 -4.47 30.20 26.21
C ARG A 195 -4.24 30.29 27.72
N ALA A 196 -5.06 29.61 28.52
CA ALA A 196 -4.96 29.64 29.99
C ALA A 196 -3.62 29.09 30.49
N TYR A 197 -3.14 28.00 29.89
CA TYR A 197 -1.85 27.40 30.21
C TYR A 197 -0.68 28.01 29.42
N ASN A 198 -0.94 28.99 28.54
CA ASN A 198 0.03 29.63 27.63
C ASN A 198 0.91 28.62 26.88
N VAL A 199 0.26 27.63 26.26
CA VAL A 199 0.85 26.54 25.47
C VAL A 199 0.42 26.68 24.02
N THR A 200 1.33 26.47 23.08
CA THR A 200 1.02 26.49 21.64
C THR A 200 0.77 25.09 21.08
N LEU A 201 0.03 25.01 19.97
CA LEU A 201 -0.20 23.74 19.27
C LEU A 201 1.12 23.07 18.84
N GLY A 202 2.10 23.88 18.39
CA GLY A 202 3.43 23.37 18.02
C GLY A 202 4.19 22.75 19.19
N GLN A 203 3.99 23.24 20.42
CA GLN A 203 4.58 22.64 21.62
C GLN A 203 3.97 21.27 21.91
N ILE A 204 2.65 21.11 21.74
CA ILE A 204 1.95 19.82 21.89
C ILE A 204 2.47 18.82 20.86
N TRP A 205 2.52 19.21 19.59
CA TRP A 205 3.05 18.38 18.51
C TRP A 205 4.47 17.90 18.83
N SER A 206 5.34 18.84 19.22
CA SER A 206 6.74 18.55 19.52
C SER A 206 6.89 17.64 20.75
N ALA A 207 6.03 17.79 21.76
CA ALA A 207 6.04 16.95 22.96
C ALA A 207 5.64 15.51 22.63
N LEU A 208 4.55 15.32 21.86
CA LEU A 208 4.10 14.00 21.42
C LEU A 208 5.11 13.33 20.49
N ALA A 209 5.68 14.07 19.54
CA ALA A 209 6.67 13.55 18.60
C ALA A 209 7.94 13.04 19.30
N ARG A 210 8.43 13.76 20.33
CA ARG A 210 9.57 13.32 21.14
C ARG A 210 9.20 12.20 22.13
N GLY A 211 7.99 12.25 22.67
CA GLY A 211 7.49 11.34 23.68
C GLY A 211 7.20 9.93 23.18
N ASN A 212 7.14 9.73 21.86
CA ASN A 212 6.90 8.42 21.23
C ASN A 212 8.15 7.88 20.54
N SER A 213 9.20 7.60 21.32
CA SER A 213 10.47 7.09 20.76
C SER A 213 11.13 6.06 21.67
N ALA A 214 11.88 5.14 21.06
CA ALA A 214 12.75 4.21 21.77
C ALA A 214 14.21 4.53 21.45
N VAL A 215 15.08 4.38 22.44
CA VAL A 215 16.52 4.71 22.33
C VAL A 215 17.35 3.52 22.77
N GLY A 216 18.40 3.19 22.01
CA GLY A 216 19.41 2.20 22.39
C GLY A 216 20.51 2.82 23.24
N GLY A 217 20.88 2.17 24.35
CA GLY A 217 21.92 2.65 25.27
C GLY A 217 23.23 1.87 25.18
N GLY A 218 23.42 1.07 24.12
CA GLY A 218 24.58 0.18 23.98
C GLY A 218 24.48 -1.06 24.86
N VAL A 219 25.63 -1.58 25.30
CA VAL A 219 25.72 -2.78 26.12
C VAL A 219 26.59 -2.55 27.36
N ILE A 220 26.29 -3.25 28.45
CA ILE A 220 27.19 -3.38 29.60
C ILE A 220 27.64 -4.83 29.72
N GLN A 221 28.93 -5.03 29.92
CA GLN A 221 29.50 -6.36 30.16
C GLN A 221 29.56 -6.65 31.66
N LYS A 222 28.95 -7.74 32.09
CA LYS A 222 28.98 -8.18 33.49
C LYS A 222 28.98 -9.70 33.57
N GLY A 223 30.02 -10.28 34.21
CA GLY A 223 30.11 -11.72 34.45
C GLY A 223 30.13 -12.56 33.17
N ASN A 224 30.98 -12.19 32.21
CA ASN A 224 31.08 -12.83 30.89
C ASN A 224 29.77 -12.86 30.07
N ALA A 225 28.84 -11.95 30.36
CA ALA A 225 27.62 -11.73 29.58
C ALA A 225 27.46 -10.25 29.21
N GLU A 226 26.85 -9.99 28.05
CA GLU A 226 26.46 -8.66 27.59
C GLU A 226 24.98 -8.39 27.88
N TYR A 227 24.70 -7.26 28.52
CA TYR A 227 23.35 -6.79 28.78
C TYR A 227 23.07 -5.58 27.92
N LEU A 228 22.08 -5.70 27.04
CA LEU A 228 21.61 -4.62 26.19
C LEU A 228 20.86 -3.57 27.03
N ILE A 229 21.29 -2.31 26.95
CA ILE A 229 20.55 -1.19 27.53
C ILE A 229 19.56 -0.67 26.49
N ARG A 230 18.28 -0.60 26.86
CA ARG A 230 17.21 -0.10 26.01
C ARG A 230 16.29 0.84 26.79
N GLY A 231 16.13 2.06 26.29
CA GLY A 231 15.06 2.98 26.69
C GLY A 231 13.79 2.69 25.89
N VAL A 232 12.70 2.36 26.58
CA VAL A 232 11.40 2.10 25.96
C VAL A 232 10.47 3.26 26.27
N GLY A 233 10.15 4.08 25.26
CA GLY A 233 9.25 5.24 25.36
C GLY A 233 8.13 5.21 24.33
N TRP A 234 7.63 4.02 23.99
CA TRP A 234 6.47 3.90 23.10
C TRP A 234 5.18 4.23 23.84
N LEU A 235 4.32 5.05 23.24
CA LEU A 235 2.96 5.30 23.72
C LEU A 235 2.10 4.06 23.43
N ARG A 236 1.52 3.45 24.47
CA ARG A 236 0.73 2.20 24.35
C ARG A 236 -0.77 2.42 24.36
N GLY A 237 -1.22 3.61 24.78
CA GLY A 237 -2.63 3.93 24.83
C GLY A 237 -2.91 5.36 25.27
N LEU A 238 -4.18 5.63 25.55
CA LEU A 238 -4.68 6.97 25.86
C LEU A 238 -4.03 7.59 27.10
N GLU A 239 -3.73 6.79 28.13
CA GLU A 239 -3.11 7.28 29.36
C GLU A 239 -1.70 7.84 29.10
N ASP A 240 -0.90 7.16 28.29
CA ASP A 240 0.47 7.59 27.98
C ASP A 240 0.45 8.92 27.20
N ILE A 241 -0.47 9.03 26.24
CA ILE A 241 -0.68 10.27 25.49
C ILE A 241 -1.10 11.40 26.44
N ARG A 242 -2.07 11.16 27.32
CA ARG A 242 -2.54 12.15 28.31
C ARG A 242 -1.45 12.56 29.29
N ALA A 243 -0.59 11.62 29.69
CA ALA A 243 0.51 11.85 30.63
C ALA A 243 1.72 12.57 30.02
N THR A 244 1.78 12.69 28.69
CA THR A 244 2.90 13.33 27.99
C THR A 244 3.07 14.77 28.45
N VAL A 245 4.26 15.11 28.93
CA VAL A 245 4.60 16.44 29.44
C VAL A 245 4.93 17.36 28.28
N ILE A 246 4.22 18.49 28.20
CA ILE A 246 4.44 19.52 27.18
C ILE A 246 5.52 20.49 27.61
N THR A 247 5.36 21.03 28.83
CA THR A 247 6.27 21.99 29.45
C THR A 247 6.13 21.93 30.96
N GLU A 248 6.98 22.65 31.68
CA GLU A 248 6.98 22.75 33.14
C GLU A 248 6.97 24.22 33.55
N ARG A 249 6.24 24.55 34.61
CA ARG A 249 6.23 25.88 35.22
C ARG A 249 6.30 25.77 36.73
N GLY A 250 7.37 26.28 37.33
CA GLY A 250 7.52 26.36 38.79
C GLY A 250 7.52 24.99 39.49
N GLY A 251 8.08 23.97 38.84
CA GLY A 251 8.12 22.57 39.27
C GLY A 251 6.87 21.76 38.90
N VAL A 252 5.84 22.38 38.32
CA VAL A 252 4.58 21.70 37.96
C VAL A 252 4.56 21.38 36.47
N PRO A 253 4.49 20.09 36.08
CA PRO A 253 4.39 19.71 34.67
C PRO A 253 2.99 20.00 34.13
N ILE A 254 2.94 20.56 32.92
CA ILE A 254 1.72 20.73 32.13
C ILE A 254 1.69 19.60 31.10
N ARG A 255 0.65 18.77 31.13
CA ARG A 255 0.50 17.57 30.32
C ARG A 255 -0.50 17.77 29.19
N VAL A 256 -0.48 16.88 28.21
CA VAL A 256 -1.46 16.88 27.11
C VAL A 256 -2.90 16.80 27.64
N GLY A 257 -3.15 15.96 28.65
CA GLY A 257 -4.48 15.85 29.26
C GLY A 257 -4.99 17.14 29.92
N ASP A 258 -4.11 18.07 30.28
CA ASP A 258 -4.50 19.35 30.90
C ASP A 258 -5.07 20.33 29.86
N VAL A 259 -4.67 20.18 28.59
CA VAL A 259 -4.98 21.13 27.50
C VAL A 259 -5.79 20.52 26.34
N ALA A 260 -5.93 19.20 26.32
CA ALA A 260 -6.61 18.47 25.26
C ALA A 260 -7.40 17.27 25.80
N THR A 261 -8.47 16.90 25.09
CA THR A 261 -9.18 15.64 25.30
C THR A 261 -8.54 14.57 24.42
N VAL A 262 -8.15 13.44 25.00
CA VAL A 262 -7.52 12.34 24.25
C VAL A 262 -8.48 11.17 24.19
N GLN A 263 -8.85 10.80 22.98
CA GLN A 263 -9.83 9.75 22.71
C GLN A 263 -9.40 8.86 21.53
N VAL A 264 -10.05 7.71 21.41
CA VAL A 264 -9.95 6.87 20.21
C VAL A 264 -11.08 7.26 19.28
N GLY A 265 -10.73 7.62 18.05
CA GLY A 265 -11.67 7.91 16.97
C GLY A 265 -11.37 7.08 15.73
N ALA A 266 -12.08 7.37 14.65
CA ALA A 266 -11.77 6.86 13.33
C ALA A 266 -10.98 7.92 12.56
N GLU A 267 -9.96 7.48 11.82
CA GLU A 267 -9.29 8.31 10.82
C GLU A 267 -10.32 8.85 9.80
N PHE A 268 -9.99 9.96 9.14
CA PHE A 268 -10.79 10.50 8.05
C PHE A 268 -11.05 9.43 6.96
N ARG A 269 -12.32 9.03 6.82
CA ARG A 269 -12.72 7.99 5.87
C ARG A 269 -12.92 8.57 4.47
N ARG A 270 -12.24 7.98 3.50
CA ARG A 270 -12.40 8.26 2.06
C ARG A 270 -13.33 7.30 1.34
N SER A 271 -13.61 6.16 1.95
CA SER A 271 -14.48 5.13 1.38
C SER A 271 -15.37 4.56 2.47
N VAL A 272 -16.55 4.13 2.05
CA VAL A 272 -17.52 3.38 2.84
C VAL A 272 -17.87 2.15 2.01
N LEU A 273 -17.93 0.98 2.64
CA LEU A 273 -18.42 -0.23 2.01
C LEU A 273 -19.71 -0.65 2.70
N GLU A 274 -20.72 -0.97 1.91
CA GLU A 274 -22.01 -1.42 2.40
C GLU A 274 -22.35 -2.77 1.76
N LYS A 275 -22.94 -3.66 2.55
CA LYS A 275 -23.48 -4.94 2.11
C LYS A 275 -24.88 -5.10 2.69
N ASP A 276 -25.86 -5.33 1.81
CA ASP A 276 -27.26 -5.61 2.19
C ASP A 276 -27.89 -4.58 3.17
N GLY A 277 -27.63 -3.29 2.99
CA GLY A 277 -28.19 -2.25 3.87
C GLY A 277 -27.33 -1.92 5.09
N ARG A 278 -26.15 -2.56 5.26
CA ARG A 278 -25.30 -2.43 6.45
C ARG A 278 -23.86 -2.10 6.08
N GLU A 279 -23.29 -1.15 6.79
CA GLU A 279 -21.87 -0.82 6.65
C GLU A 279 -21.00 -1.98 7.16
N VAL A 280 -19.93 -2.28 6.42
CA VAL A 280 -18.98 -3.37 6.67
C VAL A 280 -17.52 -2.90 6.59
#